data_AF-A0A7X8F3E0-F1
#
_entry.id   AF-A0A7X8F3E0-F1
#
_cell.length_a   1.000
_cell.length_b   1.000
_cell.length_c   1.000
_cell.angle_alpha   90.00
_cell.angle_beta   90.00
_cell.angle_gamma   90.00
#
_symmetry.space_group_name_H-M   'P 1'
#
loop_
_entity.id
_entity.type
_entity.pdbx_description
1 polymer ?
#
loop_
_entity_poly.entity_id
_entity_poly.type
_entity_poly.pdbx_seq_one_letter_code
_entity_poly.pdbx_strand_id
1 'polypeptide(L)'
;MYNKRIHKYQKIPLLSVPENIEEWYKNQDFSENEITVFKLRHIFIRSPDIEEVIMRNVLKEIKDDQKRIENYKTNIEYINNEESENVLLKLLNENSFQDCRVEIINKLISINENIFLKVLELLENDYTDIFFDNSLRILSRTALKRDISKEIISFINSNSIRDPKDFSSIIQILGCCKNEEVLQILFSIYNYLVDNFPDDEYYEGPLFGLMYYFNNA
;
A
#
# COMPACT_ATOMS: atom_id res chain seq x y z
N MET A 1 -3.25 18.78 -19.20
CA MET A 1 -3.02 17.48 -18.55
C MET A 1 -4.21 16.59 -18.85
N TYR A 2 -3.98 15.47 -19.55
CA TYR A 2 -5.04 14.55 -19.94
C TYR A 2 -5.57 13.82 -18.71
N ASN A 3 -6.81 14.12 -18.32
CA ASN A 3 -7.58 13.39 -17.31
C ASN A 3 -7.99 12.00 -17.85
N LYS A 4 -7.04 11.11 -18.15
CA LYS A 4 -7.37 9.71 -18.43
C LYS A 4 -7.75 9.05 -17.10
N ARG A 5 -9.05 8.85 -16.90
CA ARG A 5 -9.57 8.05 -15.79
C ARG A 5 -9.46 6.58 -16.14
N ILE A 6 -9.24 5.72 -15.14
CA ILE A 6 -9.31 4.28 -15.35
C ILE A 6 -10.71 3.90 -15.86
N HIS A 7 -10.78 2.96 -16.79
CA HIS A 7 -12.02 2.23 -17.02
C HIS A 7 -12.49 1.56 -15.73
N LYS A 8 -13.80 1.42 -15.55
CA LYS A 8 -14.36 0.64 -14.44
C LYS A 8 -13.68 -0.74 -14.43
N TYR A 9 -13.16 -1.18 -13.29
CA TYR A 9 -12.39 -2.44 -13.20
C TYR A 9 -13.15 -3.63 -13.80
N GLN A 10 -14.47 -3.66 -13.61
CA GLN A 10 -15.38 -4.65 -14.19
C GLN A 10 -15.34 -4.75 -15.73
N LYS A 11 -14.71 -3.79 -16.41
CA LYS A 11 -14.53 -3.78 -17.87
C LYS A 11 -13.14 -4.22 -18.30
N ILE A 12 -12.22 -4.47 -17.37
CA ILE A 12 -10.88 -4.96 -17.70
C ILE A 12 -10.99 -6.48 -17.92
N PRO A 13 -10.66 -6.99 -19.12
CA PRO A 13 -10.74 -8.41 -19.39
C PRO A 13 -9.70 -9.17 -18.55
N LEU A 14 -10.13 -10.25 -17.90
CA LEU A 14 -9.21 -11.20 -17.28
C LEU A 14 -8.56 -12.05 -18.37
N LEU A 15 -7.24 -11.93 -18.49
CA LEU A 15 -6.45 -12.67 -19.46
C LEU A 15 -6.08 -14.05 -18.91
N SER A 16 -5.78 -15.00 -19.79
CA SER A 16 -5.12 -16.24 -19.39
C SER A 16 -3.68 -15.95 -18.99
N VAL A 17 -3.27 -16.44 -17.83
CA VAL A 17 -1.89 -16.37 -17.36
C VAL A 17 -0.98 -17.21 -18.27
N PRO A 18 0.20 -16.72 -18.71
CA PRO A 18 1.14 -17.53 -19.48
C PRO A 18 1.63 -18.74 -18.68
N GLU A 19 1.94 -19.85 -19.37
CA GLU A 19 2.37 -21.11 -18.73
C GLU A 19 3.57 -20.92 -17.79
N ASN A 20 4.49 -20.00 -18.12
CA ASN A 20 5.62 -19.63 -17.27
C ASN A 20 5.58 -18.13 -16.89
N ILE A 21 4.61 -17.76 -16.05
CA ILE A 21 4.46 -16.38 -15.57
C ILE A 21 5.67 -15.86 -14.78
N GLU A 22 6.41 -16.74 -14.09
CA GLU A 22 7.60 -16.33 -13.34
C GLU A 22 8.74 -15.90 -14.28
N GLU A 23 8.99 -16.67 -15.35
CA GLU A 23 9.95 -16.30 -16.39
C GLU A 23 9.50 -15.06 -17.15
N TRP A 24 8.21 -14.96 -17.49
CA TRP A 24 7.66 -13.77 -18.12
C TRP A 24 7.91 -12.51 -17.27
N TYR A 25 7.64 -12.59 -15.96
CA TYR A 25 7.82 -11.50 -15.01
C TYR A 25 9.30 -11.05 -14.94
N LYS A 26 10.24 -12.00 -14.90
CA LYS A 26 11.69 -11.70 -14.84
C LYS A 26 12.23 -11.01 -16.09
N ASN A 27 11.52 -11.11 -17.21
CA ASN A 27 11.88 -10.49 -18.48
C ASN A 27 11.19 -9.13 -18.71
N GLN A 28 10.39 -8.63 -17.76
CA GLN A 28 9.82 -7.29 -17.85
C GLN A 28 10.84 -6.25 -17.38
N ASP A 29 10.98 -5.16 -18.13
CA ASP A 29 11.87 -4.06 -17.76
C ASP A 29 11.32 -3.28 -16.56
N PHE A 30 12.21 -2.97 -15.62
CA PHE A 30 11.98 -1.98 -14.56
C PHE A 30 12.95 -0.83 -14.74
N SER A 31 12.57 0.36 -14.26
CA SER A 31 13.59 1.35 -13.98
C SER A 31 14.42 0.92 -12.77
N GLU A 32 15.48 0.14 -13.00
CA GLU A 32 16.39 -0.30 -11.93
C GLU A 32 17.04 0.89 -11.23
N ASN A 33 17.26 1.99 -11.98
CA ASN A 33 17.98 3.17 -11.51
C ASN A 33 17.08 4.27 -10.93
N GLU A 34 15.77 4.25 -11.18
CA GLU A 34 14.87 5.25 -10.63
C GLU A 34 14.17 4.73 -9.37
N ILE A 35 13.90 5.66 -8.45
CA ILE A 35 13.13 5.40 -7.25
C ILE A 35 11.70 5.89 -7.53
N THR A 36 10.86 4.99 -8.00
CA THR A 36 9.44 5.25 -8.24
C THR A 36 8.64 5.10 -6.94
N VAL A 37 7.42 5.64 -6.92
CA VAL A 37 6.51 5.47 -5.77
C VAL A 37 6.19 3.99 -5.52
N PHE A 38 6.06 3.19 -6.57
CA PHE A 38 5.73 1.77 -6.48
C PHE A 38 6.91 0.97 -5.92
N LYS A 39 8.14 1.33 -6.29
CA LYS A 39 9.37 0.76 -5.74
C LYS A 39 9.55 1.10 -4.27
N LEU A 40 9.34 2.37 -3.88
CA LEU A 40 9.35 2.76 -2.46
C LEU A 40 8.30 1.99 -1.65
N ARG A 41 7.07 1.89 -2.16
CA ARG A 41 6.01 1.08 -1.54
C ARG A 41 6.41 -0.39 -1.44
N HIS A 42 7.00 -0.96 -2.49
CA HIS A 42 7.48 -2.34 -2.46
C HIS A 42 8.51 -2.57 -1.35
N ILE A 43 9.45 -1.64 -1.18
CA ILE A 43 10.45 -1.69 -0.10
C ILE A 43 9.76 -1.69 1.27
N PHE A 44 8.79 -0.80 1.49
CA PHE A 44 8.05 -0.75 2.76
C PHE A 44 7.20 -2.00 3.02
N ILE A 45 6.63 -2.60 1.97
CA ILE A 45 5.87 -3.85 2.08
C ILE A 45 6.80 -5.02 2.43
N ARG A 46 7.94 -5.16 1.74
CA ARG A 46 8.91 -6.24 1.95
C ARG A 46 9.63 -6.14 3.29
N SER A 47 9.75 -4.94 3.83
CA SER A 47 10.42 -4.72 5.11
C SER A 47 9.59 -3.75 5.95
N PRO A 48 8.49 -4.20 6.58
CA PRO A 48 7.60 -3.34 7.36
C PRO A 48 8.30 -2.56 8.48
N ASP A 49 9.42 -3.09 8.97
CA ASP A 49 10.25 -2.49 10.03
C ASP A 49 11.22 -1.42 9.51
N ILE A 50 11.41 -1.30 8.18
CA ILE A 50 12.37 -0.34 7.62
C ILE A 50 11.96 1.11 7.91
N GLU A 51 10.65 1.40 7.97
CA GLU A 51 10.14 2.72 8.32
C GLU A 51 10.52 3.06 9.77
N GLU A 52 10.46 2.10 10.69
CA GLU A 52 10.90 2.27 12.07
C GLU A 52 12.42 2.52 12.17
N VAL A 53 13.22 1.80 11.38
CA VAL A 53 14.67 1.99 11.31
C VAL A 53 15.02 3.38 10.77
N ILE A 54 14.33 3.82 9.71
CA ILE A 54 14.50 5.16 9.15
C ILE A 54 14.16 6.20 10.19
N MET A 55 13.01 6.09 10.86
CA MET A 55 12.58 7.06 11.89
C MET A 55 13.55 7.11 13.07
N ARG A 56 14.04 5.95 13.55
CA ARG A 56 15.06 5.90 14.60
C ARG A 56 16.36 6.60 14.19
N ASN A 57 16.77 6.47 12.93
CA ASN A 57 17.97 7.15 12.44
C ASN A 57 17.75 8.65 12.27
N VAL A 58 16.58 9.08 11.75
CA VAL A 58 16.20 10.49 11.68
C VAL A 58 16.23 11.13 13.06
N LEU A 59 15.63 10.50 14.08
CA LEU A 59 15.65 11.00 15.45
C LEU A 59 17.07 11.07 16.05
N LYS A 60 17.99 10.17 15.64
CA LYS A 60 19.39 10.22 16.06
C LYS A 60 20.19 11.34 15.41
N GLU A 61 19.84 11.75 14.19
CA GLU A 61 20.58 12.81 13.49
C GLU A 61 20.15 14.21 13.94
N ILE A 62 18.92 14.36 14.45
CA ILE A 62 18.39 15.65 14.91
C ILE A 62 18.67 15.86 16.43
N LYS A 63 19.88 15.52 16.90
CA LYS A 63 20.24 15.53 18.34
C LYS A 63 20.03 16.89 19.02
N ASP A 64 20.06 17.97 18.25
CA ASP A 64 19.93 19.34 18.75
C ASP A 64 18.47 19.81 18.87
N ASP A 65 17.49 19.03 18.38
CA ASP A 65 16.05 19.33 18.52
C ASP A 65 15.44 18.53 19.68
N GLN A 66 15.85 18.88 20.90
CA GLN A 66 15.32 18.26 22.13
C GLN A 66 13.80 18.32 22.21
N LYS A 67 13.20 19.40 21.68
CA LYS A 67 11.75 19.59 21.67
C LYS A 67 11.05 18.56 20.79
N ARG A 68 11.56 18.29 19.58
CA ARG A 68 11.00 17.22 18.72
C ARG A 68 11.13 15.84 19.37
N ILE A 69 12.26 15.55 20.02
CA ILE A 69 12.46 14.27 20.73
C ILE A 69 11.45 14.12 21.89
N GLU A 70 11.23 15.17 22.67
CA GLU A 70 10.26 15.17 23.77
C GLU A 70 8.81 15.04 23.27
N ASN A 71 8.48 15.75 22.18
CA ASN A 71 7.19 15.60 21.52
C ASN A 71 6.96 14.17 21.02
N TYR A 72 7.94 13.56 20.37
CA TYR A 72 7.85 12.17 19.91
C TYR A 72 7.59 11.22 21.09
N LYS A 73 8.35 11.32 22.19
CA LYS A 73 8.13 10.48 23.39
C LYS A 73 6.73 10.66 23.97
N THR A 74 6.29 11.91 24.12
CA THR A 74 4.95 12.23 24.64
C THR A 74 3.86 11.67 23.74
N ASN A 75 4.02 11.78 22.42
CA ASN A 75 3.08 11.22 21.45
C ASN A 75 3.03 9.69 21.52
N ILE A 76 4.19 9.02 21.64
CA ILE A 76 4.25 7.56 21.80
C ILE A 76 3.54 7.11 23.08
N GLU A 77 3.75 7.80 24.20
CA GLU A 77 3.05 7.50 25.44
C GLU A 77 1.53 7.68 25.29
N TYR A 78 1.10 8.75 24.63
CA TYR A 78 -0.31 8.97 24.32
C TYR A 78 -0.89 7.84 23.44
N ILE A 79 -0.23 7.46 22.36
CA ILE A 79 -0.65 6.39 21.45
C ILE A 79 -0.77 5.05 22.18
N ASN A 80 0.18 4.73 23.06
CA ASN A 80 0.18 3.46 23.80
C ASN A 80 -1.02 3.34 24.76
N ASN A 81 -1.51 4.47 25.27
CA ASN A 81 -2.66 4.53 26.19
C ASN A 81 -4.01 4.71 25.48
N GLU A 82 -4.01 5.03 24.18
CA GLU A 82 -5.23 5.24 23.40
C GLU A 82 -5.80 3.91 22.89
N GLU A 83 -7.06 3.64 23.19
CA GLU A 83 -7.76 2.40 22.79
C GLU A 83 -8.87 2.67 21.74
N SER A 84 -9.18 3.93 21.46
CA SER A 84 -10.16 4.30 20.46
C SER A 84 -9.57 4.28 19.05
N GLU A 85 -10.03 3.34 18.23
CA GLU A 85 -9.69 3.28 16.81
C GLU A 85 -9.97 4.60 16.08
N ASN A 86 -11.09 5.25 16.39
CA ASN A 86 -11.47 6.50 15.72
C ASN A 86 -10.49 7.62 16.03
N VAL A 87 -9.97 7.65 17.26
CA VAL A 87 -8.92 8.61 17.64
C VAL A 87 -7.64 8.28 16.89
N LEU A 88 -7.18 7.03 16.94
CA LEU A 88 -5.95 6.61 16.25
C LEU A 88 -6.00 6.85 14.73
N LEU A 89 -7.12 6.56 14.07
CA LEU A 89 -7.34 6.87 12.65
C LEU A 89 -7.28 8.38 12.37
N LYS A 90 -7.78 9.20 13.30
CA LYS A 90 -7.66 10.66 13.19
C LYS A 90 -6.19 11.10 13.30
N LEU A 91 -5.44 10.54 14.25
CA LEU A 91 -4.02 10.87 14.45
C LEU A 91 -3.16 10.58 13.21
N LEU A 92 -3.50 9.54 12.42
CA LEU A 92 -2.79 9.24 11.16
C LEU A 92 -2.80 10.41 10.15
N ASN A 93 -3.80 11.29 10.24
CA ASN A 93 -3.95 12.45 9.36
C ASN A 93 -3.41 13.74 9.99
N GLU A 94 -2.94 13.71 11.25
CA GLU A 94 -2.42 14.88 11.95
C GLU A 94 -0.91 15.01 11.78
N ASN A 95 -0.45 16.15 11.26
CA ASN A 95 0.98 16.41 11.03
C ASN A 95 1.83 16.29 12.31
N SER A 96 1.26 16.59 13.48
CA SER A 96 1.95 16.47 14.77
C SER A 96 2.31 15.02 15.15
N PHE A 97 1.70 14.03 14.49
CA PHE A 97 1.90 12.61 14.75
C PHE A 97 2.61 11.89 13.59
N GLN A 98 3.07 12.61 12.57
CA GLN A 98 3.71 12.02 11.39
C GLN A 98 4.92 11.14 11.75
N ASP A 99 5.71 11.54 12.74
CA ASP A 99 6.87 10.79 13.22
C ASP A 99 6.49 9.49 13.96
N CYS A 100 5.25 9.36 14.44
CA CYS A 100 4.75 8.23 15.21
C CYS A 100 3.79 7.32 14.40
N ARG A 101 3.78 7.48 13.07
CA ARG A 101 2.85 6.76 12.18
C ARG A 101 2.96 5.25 12.31
N VAL A 102 4.18 4.72 12.40
CA VAL A 102 4.43 3.28 12.49
C VAL A 102 3.77 2.68 13.72
N GLU A 103 3.86 3.40 14.84
CA GLU A 103 3.33 3.02 16.13
C GLU A 103 1.81 3.13 16.15
N ILE A 104 1.23 4.18 15.55
CA ILE A 104 -0.23 4.30 15.39
C ILE A 104 -0.80 3.13 14.58
N ILE A 105 -0.17 2.79 13.44
CA ILE A 105 -0.61 1.68 12.59
C ILE A 105 -0.52 0.35 13.32
N ASN A 106 0.59 0.11 14.03
CA ASN A 106 0.77 -1.11 14.83
C ASN A 106 -0.29 -1.21 15.95
N LYS A 107 -0.56 -0.10 16.65
CA LYS A 107 -1.59 -0.04 17.69
C LYS A 107 -2.99 -0.31 17.12
N LEU A 108 -3.35 0.33 16.00
CA LEU A 108 -4.62 0.09 15.29
C LEU A 108 -4.83 -1.38 14.95
N ILE A 109 -3.84 -2.02 14.33
CA ILE A 109 -3.90 -3.44 13.96
C ILE A 109 -3.98 -4.34 15.21
N SER A 110 -3.31 -3.95 16.30
CA SER A 110 -3.33 -4.73 17.55
C SER A 110 -4.67 -4.66 18.29
N ILE A 111 -5.36 -3.53 18.24
CA ILE A 111 -6.68 -3.34 18.86
C ILE A 111 -7.75 -4.04 18.04
N ASN A 112 -7.66 -3.92 16.71
CA ASN A 112 -8.64 -4.48 15.80
C ASN A 112 -7.94 -5.09 14.58
N GLU A 113 -7.83 -6.42 14.56
CA GLU A 113 -7.30 -7.16 13.43
C GLU A 113 -8.07 -6.84 12.12
N ASN A 114 -9.37 -6.52 12.23
CA ASN A 114 -10.27 -6.22 11.12
C ASN A 114 -10.32 -4.73 10.74
N ILE A 115 -9.39 -3.91 11.23
CA ILE A 115 -9.29 -2.48 10.89
C ILE A 115 -9.21 -2.23 9.37
N PHE A 116 -8.65 -3.18 8.62
CA PHE A 116 -8.57 -3.13 7.17
C PHE A 116 -9.94 -2.97 6.48
N LEU A 117 -11.02 -3.57 7.00
CA LEU A 117 -12.38 -3.41 6.46
C LEU A 117 -12.85 -1.97 6.56
N LYS A 118 -12.64 -1.36 7.72
CA LYS A 118 -13.00 0.04 7.97
C LYS A 118 -12.16 1.00 7.14
N VAL A 119 -10.88 0.68 6.92
CA VAL A 119 -10.03 1.44 6.01
C VAL A 119 -10.55 1.37 4.57
N LEU A 120 -10.94 0.19 4.08
CA LEU A 120 -11.55 0.06 2.75
C LEU A 120 -12.84 0.86 2.65
N GLU A 121 -13.73 0.78 3.64
CA GLU A 121 -14.97 1.58 3.69
C GLU A 121 -14.69 3.10 3.64
N LEU A 122 -13.69 3.57 4.37
CA LEU A 122 -13.30 4.99 4.35
C LEU A 122 -12.74 5.40 2.97
N LEU A 123 -11.94 4.53 2.34
CA LEU A 123 -11.44 4.76 0.98
C LEU A 123 -12.56 4.78 -0.08
N GLU A 124 -13.72 4.18 0.17
CA GLU A 124 -14.85 4.20 -0.79
C GLU A 124 -15.54 5.57 -0.87
N ASN A 125 -15.51 6.35 0.20
CA ASN A 125 -16.28 7.58 0.30
C ASN A 125 -15.52 8.79 -0.27
N ASP A 126 -14.36 9.09 0.31
CA ASP A 126 -13.42 10.14 -0.12
C ASP A 126 -12.12 9.97 0.67
N TYR A 127 -10.97 10.29 0.08
CA TYR A 127 -9.69 10.17 0.77
C TYR A 127 -8.69 11.25 0.36
N THR A 128 -7.83 11.62 1.30
CA THR A 128 -6.65 12.45 1.04
C THR A 128 -5.45 11.57 0.69
N ASP A 129 -4.45 12.12 0.01
CA ASP A 129 -3.20 11.40 -0.29
C ASP A 129 -2.54 10.81 0.96
N ILE A 130 -2.56 11.56 2.07
CA ILE A 130 -2.03 11.12 3.37
C ILE A 130 -2.82 9.92 3.89
N PHE A 131 -4.15 9.99 3.86
CA PHE A 131 -4.99 8.88 4.31
C PHE A 131 -4.81 7.65 3.42
N PHE A 132 -4.68 7.83 2.11
CA PHE A 132 -4.43 6.75 1.16
C PHE A 132 -3.12 6.02 1.46
N ASP A 133 -2.02 6.75 1.64
CA ASP A 133 -0.71 6.17 1.96
C ASP A 133 -0.69 5.43 3.30
N ASN A 134 -1.42 5.94 4.30
CA ASN A 134 -1.59 5.24 5.58
C ASN A 134 -2.45 3.98 5.42
N SER A 135 -3.46 4.05 4.57
CA SER A 135 -4.33 2.91 4.25
C SER A 135 -3.56 1.78 3.58
N LEU A 136 -2.70 2.09 2.60
CA LEU A 136 -1.84 1.08 1.97
C LEU A 136 -0.93 0.37 2.98
N ARG A 137 -0.42 1.08 3.99
CA ARG A 137 0.39 0.48 5.07
C ARG A 137 -0.43 -0.45 5.96
N ILE A 138 -1.65 -0.07 6.32
CA ILE A 138 -2.55 -0.93 7.10
C ILE A 138 -2.92 -2.18 6.30
N LEU A 139 -3.31 -2.00 5.04
CA LEU A 139 -3.70 -3.07 4.12
C LEU A 139 -2.54 -4.05 3.90
N SER A 140 -1.35 -3.56 3.54
CA SER A 140 -0.17 -4.40 3.32
C SER A 140 0.24 -5.15 4.60
N ARG A 141 0.37 -4.47 5.75
CA ARG A 141 0.69 -5.15 7.02
C ARG A 141 -0.33 -6.21 7.42
N THR A 142 -1.60 -6.02 7.06
CA THR A 142 -2.65 -7.02 7.27
C THR A 142 -2.51 -8.19 6.28
N ALA A 143 -2.29 -7.89 4.99
CA ALA A 143 -2.11 -8.88 3.93
C ALA A 143 -0.89 -9.80 4.16
N LEU A 144 0.17 -9.27 4.80
CA LEU A 144 1.34 -10.05 5.20
C LEU A 144 1.04 -11.10 6.28
N LYS A 145 -0.03 -10.91 7.06
CA LYS A 145 -0.41 -11.78 8.18
C LYS A 145 -1.56 -12.71 7.83
N ARG A 146 -2.46 -12.29 6.94
CA ARG A 146 -3.60 -13.08 6.48
C ARG A 146 -4.04 -12.68 5.09
N ASP A 147 -4.68 -13.61 4.39
CA ASP A 147 -5.27 -13.33 3.08
C ASP A 147 -6.46 -12.37 3.22
N ILE A 148 -6.36 -11.20 2.56
CA ILE A 148 -7.43 -10.20 2.42
C ILE A 148 -7.75 -9.91 0.94
N SER A 149 -7.38 -10.85 0.05
CA SER A 149 -7.55 -10.68 -1.41
C SER A 149 -9.01 -10.43 -1.79
N LYS A 150 -9.95 -11.14 -1.18
CA LYS A 150 -11.39 -11.01 -1.48
C LYS A 150 -11.91 -9.60 -1.21
N GLU A 151 -11.53 -9.02 -0.08
CA GLU A 151 -11.94 -7.69 0.33
C GLU A 151 -11.30 -6.61 -0.57
N ILE A 152 -10.02 -6.76 -0.91
CA ILE A 152 -9.34 -5.86 -1.85
C ILE A 152 -9.99 -5.95 -3.24
N ILE A 153 -10.28 -7.16 -3.74
CA ILE A 153 -10.95 -7.38 -5.03
C ILE A 153 -12.36 -6.77 -5.01
N SER A 154 -13.11 -6.93 -3.91
CA SER A 154 -14.43 -6.31 -3.76
C SER A 154 -14.35 -4.78 -3.81
N PHE A 155 -13.39 -4.19 -3.10
CA PHE A 155 -13.17 -2.75 -3.08
C PHE A 155 -12.76 -2.21 -4.47
N ILE A 156 -11.88 -2.91 -5.17
CA ILE A 156 -11.53 -2.57 -6.56
C ILE A 156 -12.77 -2.61 -7.48
N ASN A 157 -13.63 -3.62 -7.29
CA ASN A 157 -14.87 -3.78 -8.06
C ASN A 157 -15.91 -2.68 -7.79
N SER A 158 -15.87 -2.01 -6.64
CA SER A 158 -16.82 -0.90 -6.33
C SER A 158 -16.55 0.35 -7.18
N ASN A 159 -15.43 0.41 -7.90
CA ASN A 159 -15.00 1.55 -8.73
C ASN A 159 -14.79 2.84 -7.93
N SER A 160 -14.43 2.69 -6.65
CA SER A 160 -14.17 3.82 -5.76
C SER A 160 -12.84 4.53 -6.08
N ILE A 161 -11.88 3.78 -6.63
CA ILE A 161 -10.55 4.30 -6.99
C ILE A 161 -10.62 4.92 -8.40
N ARG A 162 -10.38 6.23 -8.48
CA ARG A 162 -10.49 6.98 -9.75
C ARG A 162 -9.16 7.22 -10.42
N ASP A 163 -8.09 7.24 -9.63
CA ASP A 163 -6.75 7.55 -10.06
C ASP A 163 -5.96 6.27 -10.42
N PRO A 164 -5.38 6.18 -11.64
CA PRO A 164 -4.58 5.03 -12.08
C PRO A 164 -3.42 4.67 -11.16
N LYS A 165 -2.76 5.66 -10.56
CA LYS A 165 -1.64 5.45 -9.63
C LYS A 165 -2.15 4.78 -8.35
N ASP A 166 -3.21 5.30 -7.77
CA ASP A 166 -3.81 4.74 -6.56
C ASP A 166 -4.29 3.31 -6.79
N PHE A 167 -4.96 3.08 -7.92
CA PHE A 167 -5.41 1.76 -8.31
C PHE A 167 -4.26 0.76 -8.43
N SER A 168 -3.21 1.14 -9.16
CA SER A 168 -2.00 0.33 -9.28
C SER A 168 -1.36 0.01 -7.92
N SER A 169 -1.43 0.95 -6.97
CA SER A 169 -0.86 0.79 -5.62
C SER A 169 -1.63 -0.19 -4.76
N ILE A 170 -2.95 -0.23 -4.91
CA ILE A 170 -3.80 -1.21 -4.24
C ILE A 170 -3.62 -2.59 -4.87
N ILE A 171 -3.50 -2.64 -6.20
CA ILE A 171 -3.22 -3.87 -6.94
C ILE A 171 -1.88 -4.49 -6.50
N GLN A 172 -0.85 -3.67 -6.25
CA GLN A 172 0.42 -4.13 -5.71
C GLN A 172 0.27 -4.91 -4.40
N ILE A 173 -0.69 -4.53 -3.53
CA ILE A 173 -0.95 -5.20 -2.25
C ILE A 173 -1.49 -6.61 -2.45
N LEU A 174 -2.26 -6.87 -3.54
CA LEU A 174 -2.76 -8.22 -3.83
C LEU A 174 -1.62 -9.23 -3.93
N GLY A 175 -0.43 -8.82 -4.40
CA GLY A 175 0.75 -9.68 -4.43
C GLY A 175 1.16 -10.28 -3.08
N CYS A 176 0.76 -9.66 -1.97
CA CYS A 176 0.97 -10.18 -0.61
C CYS A 176 0.03 -11.34 -0.26
N CYS A 177 -1.07 -11.51 -1.00
CA CYS A 177 -2.08 -12.53 -0.77
C CYS A 177 -1.75 -13.79 -1.60
N LYS A 178 -1.56 -14.93 -0.93
CA LYS A 178 -1.20 -16.23 -1.56
C LYS A 178 -2.44 -16.93 -2.17
N ASN A 179 -3.03 -16.32 -3.20
CA ASN A 179 -4.21 -16.83 -3.91
C ASN A 179 -3.90 -16.97 -5.41
N GLU A 180 -4.31 -18.06 -6.07
CA GLU A 180 -4.09 -18.25 -7.51
C GLU A 180 -4.82 -17.23 -8.38
N GLU A 181 -6.02 -16.80 -7.96
CA GLU A 181 -6.80 -15.77 -8.66
C GLU A 181 -6.04 -14.44 -8.74
N VAL A 182 -5.22 -14.15 -7.73
CA VAL A 182 -4.39 -12.94 -7.67
C VAL A 182 -3.40 -12.87 -8.83
N LEU A 183 -2.79 -13.99 -9.24
CA LEU A 183 -1.85 -14.00 -10.36
C LEU A 183 -2.53 -13.55 -11.66
N GLN A 184 -3.73 -14.07 -11.91
CA GLN A 184 -4.51 -13.70 -13.07
C GLN A 184 -4.86 -12.21 -13.06
N ILE A 185 -5.25 -11.69 -11.90
CA ILE A 185 -5.59 -10.27 -11.74
C ILE A 185 -4.34 -9.40 -11.97
N LEU A 186 -3.23 -9.69 -11.30
CA LEU A 186 -1.99 -8.92 -11.43
C LEU A 186 -1.52 -8.89 -12.90
N PHE A 187 -1.52 -10.04 -13.57
CA PHE A 187 -1.15 -10.13 -14.99
C PHE A 187 -2.10 -9.35 -15.90
N SER A 188 -3.42 -9.49 -15.70
CA SER A 188 -4.41 -8.80 -16.52
C SER A 188 -4.32 -7.29 -16.36
N ILE A 189 -4.10 -6.82 -15.12
CA ILE A 189 -3.97 -5.40 -14.81
C ILE A 189 -2.66 -4.82 -15.31
N TYR A 190 -1.55 -5.56 -15.25
CA TYR A 190 -0.31 -5.14 -15.88
C TYR A 190 -0.52 -4.80 -17.37
N ASN A 191 -1.06 -5.75 -18.15
CA ASN A 191 -1.26 -5.56 -19.59
C ASN A 191 -2.20 -4.37 -19.86
N TYR A 192 -3.29 -4.27 -19.09
CA TYR A 192 -4.21 -3.14 -19.21
C TYR A 192 -3.51 -1.79 -18.97
N LEU A 193 -2.66 -1.68 -17.95
CA LEU A 193 -1.97 -0.42 -17.63
C LEU A 193 -0.92 -0.06 -18.69
N VAL A 194 -0.17 -1.03 -19.19
CA VAL A 194 0.77 -0.83 -20.32
C VAL A 194 0.03 -0.30 -21.56
N ASP A 195 -1.11 -0.88 -21.91
CA ASP A 195 -1.85 -0.51 -23.12
C ASP A 195 -2.53 0.87 -23.02
N ASN A 196 -3.03 1.23 -21.84
CA ASN A 196 -3.87 2.43 -21.66
C ASN A 196 -3.09 3.66 -21.16
N PHE A 197 -2.00 3.42 -20.44
CA PHE A 197 -1.12 4.42 -19.82
C PHE A 197 0.36 4.16 -20.14
N PRO A 198 0.74 4.07 -21.42
CA PRO A 198 2.11 3.70 -21.82
C PRO A 198 3.18 4.73 -21.44
N ASP A 199 2.77 5.98 -21.23
CA ASP A 199 3.66 7.08 -20.83
C ASP A 199 3.82 7.19 -19.30
N ASP A 200 3.08 6.38 -18.53
CA ASP A 200 3.09 6.38 -17.07
C ASP A 200 3.66 5.05 -16.54
N GLU A 201 4.27 5.08 -15.36
CA GLU A 201 4.85 3.90 -14.70
C GLU A 201 3.81 3.09 -13.90
N TYR A 202 2.51 3.25 -14.16
CA TYR A 202 1.47 2.59 -13.38
C TYR A 202 1.53 1.06 -13.49
N TYR A 203 2.06 0.51 -14.57
CA TYR A 203 2.26 -0.94 -14.70
C TYR A 203 3.20 -1.52 -13.64
N GLU A 204 4.02 -0.69 -12.97
CA GLU A 204 4.96 -1.16 -11.96
C GLU A 204 4.26 -1.73 -10.72
N GLY A 205 3.10 -1.20 -10.32
CA GLY A 205 2.37 -1.72 -9.16
C GLY A 205 2.01 -3.21 -9.27
N PRO A 206 1.27 -3.67 -10.30
CA PRO A 206 1.02 -5.10 -10.50
C PRO A 206 2.31 -5.90 -10.69
N LEU A 207 3.34 -5.32 -11.32
CA LEU A 207 4.61 -5.99 -11.54
C LEU A 207 5.36 -6.23 -10.21
N PHE A 208 5.42 -5.24 -9.33
CA PHE A 208 5.92 -5.39 -7.95
C PHE A 208 5.04 -6.31 -7.10
N GLY A 209 3.74 -6.40 -7.40
CA GLY A 209 2.84 -7.41 -6.83
C GLY A 209 3.26 -8.82 -7.22
N LEU A 210 3.53 -9.08 -8.51
CA LEU A 210 4.05 -10.37 -8.99
C LEU A 210 5.42 -10.68 -8.39
N MET A 211 6.31 -9.68 -8.31
CA MET A 211 7.61 -9.83 -7.64
C MET A 211 7.44 -10.30 -6.20
N TYR A 212 6.49 -9.70 -5.47
CA TYR A 212 6.22 -10.07 -4.10
C TYR A 212 5.68 -11.51 -4.02
N TYR A 213 4.72 -11.84 -4.89
CA TYR A 213 4.08 -13.15 -4.96
C TYR A 213 5.11 -14.27 -5.15
N PHE A 214 6.04 -14.14 -6.11
CA PHE A 214 7.03 -15.18 -6.37
C PHE A 214 8.18 -15.21 -5.36
N ASN A 215 8.65 -14.07 -4.86
CA ASN A 215 9.85 -14.02 -4.02
C ASN A 215 9.58 -14.27 -2.52
N ASN A 216 8.32 -14.27 -2.07
CA ASN A 216 7.94 -14.55 -0.69
C ASN A 216 6.93 -15.71 -0.56
N ALA A 217 6.77 -16.50 -1.62
CA ALA A 217 6.01 -17.76 -1.61
C ALA A 217 6.69 -18.83 -0.76
#